data_AF-A0A2G1W826-F1
#
_entry.id   AF-A0A2G1W826-F1
#
_cell.length_a   1.000
_cell.length_b   1.000
_cell.length_c   1.000
_cell.angle_alpha   90.00
_cell.angle_beta   90.00
_cell.angle_gamma   90.00
#
_symmetry.space_group_name_H-M   'P 1'
#
loop_
_entity.id
_entity.type
_entity.pdbx_description
1 polymer ?
#
loop_
_entity_poly.entity_id
_entity_poly.type
_entity_poly.pdbx_seq_one_letter_code
_entity_poly.pdbx_strand_id
1 'polypeptide(L)'
;MIRAIIQLFKRWSGDRRIFRFHNGKRWTYADPVMVHLLLKSHPEYLHRHLAEARTGDLEAINVCVDAARSSFGADDLPKADCVRLLFAFDIWKTVLRDRHDAFCRLAAIHGCDVGSLDPERFTALYFARAESQIRQADTQRLGARAAHAELPRGWFTATRDSPDEAVADYEQHIAAIASAHARAGA
;
A
#
# COMPACT_ATOMS: atom_id res chain seq x y z
N MET A 1 -4.85 -10.76 28.83
CA MET A 1 -3.50 -11.21 28.42
C MET A 1 -3.42 -11.09 26.90
N ILE A 2 -2.86 -10.00 26.39
CA ILE A 2 -2.84 -9.62 24.97
C ILE A 2 -1.72 -10.41 24.29
N ARG A 3 -2.06 -11.41 23.47
CA ARG A 3 -1.08 -12.07 22.58
C ARG A 3 -1.21 -11.48 21.18
N ALA A 4 -0.35 -10.49 20.92
CA ALA A 4 0.20 -10.10 19.63
C ALA A 4 -0.73 -10.31 18.41
N ILE A 5 -1.55 -9.31 18.07
CA ILE A 5 -2.49 -9.38 16.93
C ILE A 5 -1.81 -9.13 15.57
N ILE A 6 -0.59 -8.60 15.55
CA ILE A 6 0.08 -8.19 14.31
C ILE A 6 1.48 -8.79 14.26
N GLN A 7 1.73 -9.63 13.25
CA GLN A 7 3.08 -10.05 12.88
C GLN A 7 3.32 -9.62 11.43
N LEU A 8 4.32 -8.77 11.23
CA LEU A 8 4.91 -8.49 9.92
C LEU A 8 5.81 -9.68 9.56
N PHE A 9 5.45 -10.47 8.55
CA PHE A 9 6.33 -11.50 8.01
C PHE A 9 6.33 -11.48 6.49
N LYS A 10 7.53 -11.49 5.92
CA LYS A 10 7.78 -11.69 4.50
C LYS A 10 7.54 -13.17 4.16
N ARG A 11 6.63 -13.45 3.23
CA ARG A 11 6.72 -14.67 2.41
C ARG A 11 6.34 -14.38 0.96
N TRP A 12 7.28 -14.74 0.09
CA TRP A 12 7.22 -14.67 -1.36
C TRP A 12 6.06 -15.49 -1.94
N SER A 13 5.20 -14.83 -2.72
CA SER A 13 4.62 -15.34 -3.99
C SER A 13 3.46 -14.43 -4.42
N GLY A 14 3.70 -13.32 -5.15
CA GLY A 14 2.66 -12.56 -5.89
C GLY A 14 1.40 -12.07 -5.13
N ASP A 15 1.33 -12.28 -3.82
CA ASP A 15 0.13 -12.17 -3.01
C ASP A 15 0.20 -10.89 -2.17
N ARG A 16 -0.74 -9.99 -2.39
CA ARG A 16 -0.81 -8.69 -1.71
C ARG A 16 -1.37 -8.78 -0.29
N ARG A 17 -1.73 -9.98 0.17
CA ARG A 17 -2.25 -10.25 1.51
C ARG A 17 -1.16 -10.15 2.59
N ILE A 18 -0.68 -8.93 2.84
CA ILE A 18 0.40 -8.63 3.79
C ILE A 18 -0.09 -8.24 5.20
N PHE A 19 -1.37 -7.92 5.35
CA PHE A 19 -1.95 -7.62 6.67
C PHE A 19 -2.53 -8.89 7.30
N ARG A 20 -1.93 -9.36 8.40
CA ARG A 20 -2.33 -10.58 9.10
C ARG A 20 -3.04 -10.23 10.40
N PHE A 21 -4.16 -10.89 10.67
CA PHE A 21 -4.93 -10.72 11.90
C PHE A 21 -5.58 -12.04 12.32
N HIS A 22 -6.04 -12.11 13.57
CA HIS A 22 -6.79 -13.26 14.08
C HIS A 22 -8.29 -12.93 14.03
N ASN A 23 -9.10 -13.74 13.34
CA ASN A 23 -10.54 -13.47 13.18
C ASN A 23 -11.42 -14.10 14.28
N GLY A 24 -10.81 -14.58 15.37
CA GLY A 24 -11.49 -15.29 16.46
C GLY A 24 -11.39 -16.81 16.36
N LYS A 25 -11.22 -17.35 15.15
CA LYS A 25 -11.06 -18.80 14.91
C LYS A 25 -9.66 -19.18 14.45
N ARG A 26 -9.08 -18.38 13.55
CA ARG A 26 -7.77 -18.65 12.95
C ARG A 26 -7.06 -17.37 12.54
N TRP A 27 -5.76 -17.52 12.31
CA TRP A 27 -4.99 -16.51 11.59
C TRP A 27 -5.46 -16.39 10.14
N THR A 28 -5.74 -15.17 9.72
CA THR A 28 -6.21 -14.80 8.40
C THR A 28 -5.36 -13.65 7.86
N TYR A 29 -5.39 -13.47 6.53
CA TYR A 29 -4.71 -12.38 5.86
C TYR A 29 -5.70 -11.58 5.02
N ALA A 30 -5.47 -10.27 4.94
CA ALA A 30 -6.23 -9.36 4.09
C ALA A 30 -5.30 -8.62 3.15
N ASP A 31 -5.80 -8.35 1.93
CA ASP A 31 -5.20 -7.38 1.02
C ASP A 31 -5.50 -5.97 1.56
N PRO A 32 -4.48 -5.21 1.99
CA PRO A 32 -4.70 -3.91 2.61
C PRO A 32 -5.30 -2.87 1.65
N VAL A 33 -5.00 -2.97 0.36
CA VAL A 33 -5.56 -2.06 -0.65
C VAL A 33 -7.05 -2.34 -0.80
N MET A 34 -7.42 -3.63 -0.88
CA MET A 34 -8.82 -4.03 -0.95
C MET A 34 -9.60 -3.59 0.30
N VAL A 35 -9.07 -3.86 1.49
CA VAL A 35 -9.68 -3.42 2.75
C VAL A 35 -9.86 -1.91 2.78
N HIS A 36 -8.84 -1.15 2.37
CA HIS A 36 -8.94 0.30 2.36
C HIS A 36 -10.02 0.81 1.39
N LEU A 37 -10.15 0.19 0.22
CA LEU A 37 -11.20 0.48 -0.74
C LEU A 37 -12.59 0.15 -0.19
N LEU A 38 -12.75 -1.03 0.44
CA LEU A 38 -14.01 -1.44 1.08
C LEU A 38 -14.44 -0.47 2.17
N LEU A 39 -13.51 -0.10 3.06
CA LEU A 39 -13.76 0.91 4.10
C LEU A 39 -14.16 2.28 3.52
N LYS A 40 -13.50 2.70 2.43
CA LYS A 40 -13.82 3.98 1.76
C LYS A 40 -15.19 3.95 1.07
N SER A 41 -15.61 2.78 0.58
CA SER A 41 -16.91 2.58 -0.07
C SER A 41 -18.06 2.25 0.90
N HIS A 42 -17.75 2.05 2.17
CA HIS A 42 -18.74 1.68 3.17
C HIS A 42 -19.74 2.84 3.38
N PRO A 43 -21.06 2.58 3.38
CA PRO A 43 -22.07 3.63 3.33
C PRO A 43 -22.01 4.59 4.52
N GLU A 44 -21.72 4.05 5.71
CA GLU A 44 -21.74 4.82 6.96
C GLU A 44 -20.35 5.08 7.53
N TYR A 45 -19.29 4.42 7.07
CA TYR A 45 -18.01 4.50 7.76
C TYR A 45 -17.26 5.76 7.32
N LEU A 46 -16.96 6.61 8.30
CA LEU A 46 -16.09 7.76 8.16
C LEU A 46 -14.87 7.57 9.05
N HIS A 47 -13.71 8.08 8.61
CA HIS A 47 -12.47 7.93 9.35
C HIS A 47 -12.56 8.50 10.79
N ARG A 48 -13.39 9.53 11.02
CA ARG A 48 -13.66 10.09 12.36
C ARG A 48 -14.28 9.09 13.34
N HIS A 49 -15.04 8.10 12.85
CA HIS A 49 -15.72 7.12 13.70
C HIS A 49 -14.73 6.27 14.51
N LEU A 50 -13.49 6.12 14.03
CA LEU A 50 -12.44 5.51 14.85
C LEU A 50 -12.13 6.35 16.09
N ALA A 51 -11.95 7.67 15.95
CA ALA A 51 -11.65 8.54 17.08
C ALA A 51 -12.82 8.58 18.08
N GLU A 52 -14.05 8.65 17.60
CA GLU A 52 -15.27 8.66 18.41
C GLU A 52 -15.51 7.31 19.12
N ALA A 53 -15.26 6.19 18.44
CA ALA A 53 -15.32 4.87 19.07
C ALA A 53 -14.29 4.73 20.20
N ARG A 54 -13.13 5.41 20.11
CA ARG A 54 -12.12 5.45 21.18
C ARG A 54 -12.64 6.11 22.46
N THR A 55 -13.50 7.11 22.31
CA THR A 55 -14.09 7.84 23.43
C THR A 55 -15.35 7.17 23.97
N GLY A 56 -15.73 6.01 23.42
CA GLY A 56 -16.88 5.23 23.88
C GLY A 56 -18.20 5.58 23.22
N ASP A 57 -18.18 6.29 22.09
CA ASP A 57 -19.41 6.58 21.33
C ASP A 57 -20.01 5.28 20.77
N LEU A 58 -21.24 4.96 21.17
CA LEU A 58 -21.90 3.71 20.85
C LEU A 58 -22.27 3.59 19.37
N GLU A 59 -22.64 4.71 18.73
CA GLU A 59 -22.98 4.74 17.32
C GLU A 59 -21.72 4.51 16.48
N ALA A 60 -20.66 5.25 16.77
CA ALA A 60 -19.37 5.09 16.11
C ALA A 60 -18.78 3.68 16.32
N ILE A 61 -18.95 3.09 17.50
CA ILE A 61 -18.58 1.69 17.77
C ILE A 61 -19.35 0.75 16.84
N ASN A 62 -20.68 0.90 16.72
CA ASN A 62 -21.47 0.01 15.88
C ASN A 62 -21.11 0.15 14.40
N VAL A 63 -20.90 1.38 13.90
CA VAL A 63 -20.42 1.62 12.54
C VAL A 63 -19.04 1.00 12.31
N CYS A 64 -18.12 1.13 13.27
CA CYS A 64 -16.81 0.48 13.19
C CYS A 64 -16.91 -1.05 13.21
N VAL A 65 -17.83 -1.62 13.99
CA VAL A 65 -18.06 -3.08 14.01
C VAL A 65 -18.55 -3.56 12.66
N ASP A 66 -19.53 -2.88 12.07
CA ASP A 66 -20.09 -3.22 10.76
C ASP A 66 -19.04 -3.11 9.65
N ALA A 67 -18.28 -2.00 9.64
CA ALA A 67 -17.19 -1.78 8.69
C ALA A 67 -16.08 -2.84 8.80
N ALA A 68 -15.74 -3.25 10.02
CA ALA A 68 -14.76 -4.33 10.24
C ALA A 68 -15.27 -5.66 9.69
N ARG A 69 -16.55 -5.99 9.91
CA ARG A 69 -17.14 -7.25 9.44
C ARG A 69 -17.19 -7.31 7.91
N SER A 70 -17.71 -6.26 7.28
CA SER A 70 -17.82 -6.18 5.83
C SER A 70 -16.46 -6.11 5.12
N SER A 71 -15.47 -5.44 5.72
CA SER A 71 -14.16 -5.25 5.06
C SER A 71 -13.15 -6.35 5.34
N PHE A 72 -13.21 -7.00 6.51
CA PHE A 72 -12.25 -8.04 6.91
C PHE A 72 -12.85 -9.45 7.00
N GLY A 73 -14.16 -9.63 6.87
CA GLY A 73 -14.82 -10.91 7.16
C GLY A 73 -14.71 -11.28 8.63
N ALA A 74 -14.89 -10.29 9.52
CA ALA A 74 -14.68 -10.39 10.96
C ALA A 74 -15.97 -10.72 11.75
N ASP A 75 -16.91 -11.48 11.15
CA ASP A 75 -18.23 -11.73 11.72
C ASP A 75 -18.20 -12.38 13.12
N ASP A 76 -17.20 -13.24 13.33
CA ASP A 76 -17.00 -13.99 14.56
C ASP A 76 -16.29 -13.19 15.67
N LEU A 77 -15.78 -11.98 15.39
CA LEU A 77 -15.08 -11.18 16.39
C LEU A 77 -16.07 -10.49 17.35
N PRO A 78 -15.74 -10.44 18.66
CA PRO A 78 -16.44 -9.57 19.61
C PRO A 78 -16.38 -8.11 19.15
N LYS A 79 -17.42 -7.31 19.48
CA LYS A 79 -17.49 -5.89 19.08
C LYS A 79 -16.22 -5.10 19.40
N ALA A 80 -15.69 -5.29 20.61
CA ALA A 80 -14.46 -4.63 21.06
C ALA A 80 -13.24 -5.00 20.19
N ASP A 81 -13.18 -6.23 19.70
CA ASP A 81 -12.06 -6.70 18.87
C ASP A 81 -12.20 -6.28 17.41
N CYS A 82 -13.43 -6.11 16.89
CA CYS A 82 -13.65 -5.46 15.59
C CYS A 82 -13.11 -4.02 15.58
N VAL A 83 -13.42 -3.25 16.62
CA VAL A 83 -12.91 -1.86 16.74
C VAL A 83 -11.39 -1.86 16.84
N ARG A 84 -10.80 -2.76 17.65
CA ARG A 84 -9.34 -2.92 17.76
C ARG A 84 -8.69 -3.32 16.44
N LEU A 85 -9.34 -4.15 15.62
CA LEU A 85 -8.85 -4.53 14.30
C LEU A 85 -8.72 -3.33 13.37
N LEU A 86 -9.72 -2.43 13.36
CA LEU A 86 -9.65 -1.21 12.56
C LEU A 86 -8.56 -0.25 13.06
N PHE A 87 -8.39 -0.10 14.38
CA PHE A 87 -7.28 0.67 14.93
C PHE A 87 -5.92 0.07 14.55
N ALA A 88 -5.78 -1.24 14.68
CA ALA A 88 -4.56 -1.96 14.29
C ALA A 88 -4.24 -1.73 12.82
N PHE A 89 -5.25 -1.78 11.95
CA PHE A 89 -5.10 -1.51 10.53
C PHE A 89 -4.69 -0.05 10.25
N ASP A 90 -5.30 0.92 10.91
CA ASP A 90 -4.98 2.34 10.72
C ASP A 90 -3.55 2.70 11.17
N ILE A 91 -3.14 2.17 12.32
CA ILE A 91 -1.75 2.27 12.80
C ILE A 91 -0.80 1.60 11.81
N TRP A 92 -1.14 0.40 11.35
CA TRP A 92 -0.31 -0.34 10.40
C TRP A 92 -0.15 0.42 9.07
N LYS A 93 -1.22 1.04 8.55
CA LYS A 93 -1.15 1.89 7.35
C LYS A 93 -0.18 3.06 7.55
N THR A 94 -0.27 3.72 8.69
CA THR A 94 0.61 4.86 9.04
C THR A 94 2.07 4.41 9.10
N VAL A 95 2.36 3.33 9.84
CA VAL A 95 3.71 2.75 9.94
C VAL A 95 4.25 2.35 8.57
N LEU A 96 3.42 1.74 7.72
CA LEU A 96 3.82 1.34 6.38
C LEU A 96 4.17 2.53 5.50
N ARG A 97 3.34 3.57 5.51
CA ARG A 97 3.57 4.80 4.75
C ARG A 97 4.86 5.47 5.21
N ASP A 98 5.03 5.63 6.52
CA ASP A 98 6.17 6.34 7.09
C ASP A 98 7.48 5.57 6.84
N ARG A 99 7.44 4.23 6.89
CA ARG A 99 8.58 3.36 6.54
C ARG A 99 9.05 3.57 5.10
N HIS A 100 8.13 3.82 4.17
CA HIS A 100 8.41 3.97 2.74
C HIS A 100 8.25 5.41 2.25
N ASP A 101 8.28 6.41 3.14
CA ASP A 101 8.01 7.81 2.79
C ASP A 101 9.01 8.34 1.76
N ALA A 102 10.30 8.06 1.98
CA ALA A 102 11.38 8.36 1.05
C ALA A 102 11.11 7.83 -0.37
N PHE A 103 10.76 6.54 -0.47
CA PHE A 103 10.40 5.90 -1.72
C PHE A 103 9.17 6.56 -2.36
N CYS A 104 8.12 6.84 -1.58
CA CYS A 104 6.90 7.45 -2.08
C CYS A 104 7.14 8.88 -2.63
N ARG A 105 8.02 9.66 -1.99
CA ARG A 105 8.45 10.99 -2.46
C ARG A 105 9.22 10.91 -3.78
N LEU A 106 10.20 10.02 -3.88
CA LEU A 106 10.95 9.82 -5.13
C LEU A 106 10.05 9.39 -6.27
N ALA A 107 9.13 8.44 -6.01
CA ALA A 107 8.14 8.02 -6.98
C ALA A 107 7.27 9.22 -7.42
N ALA A 108 7.07 10.24 -6.56
CA ALA A 108 6.24 11.41 -6.86
C ALA A 108 6.92 12.40 -7.79
N ILE A 109 8.23 12.56 -7.63
CA ILE A 109 9.03 13.47 -8.44
C ILE A 109 9.34 12.84 -9.81
N HIS A 110 9.69 11.55 -9.83
CA HIS A 110 10.28 10.92 -11.02
C HIS A 110 9.33 9.93 -11.73
N GLY A 111 8.27 9.47 -11.08
CA GLY A 111 7.46 8.35 -11.56
C GLY A 111 8.09 7.01 -11.21
N CYS A 112 7.31 5.92 -11.17
CA CYS A 112 7.80 4.61 -10.76
C CYS A 112 7.07 3.50 -11.52
N ASP A 113 7.78 2.44 -11.91
CA ASP A 113 7.17 1.25 -12.48
C ASP A 113 6.47 0.42 -11.40
N VAL A 114 5.20 0.76 -11.15
CA VAL A 114 4.34 0.07 -10.18
C VAL A 114 4.20 -1.43 -10.43
N GLY A 115 4.42 -1.89 -11.67
CA GLY A 115 4.33 -3.31 -12.04
C GLY A 115 5.51 -4.14 -11.55
N SER A 116 6.60 -3.50 -11.17
CA SER A 116 7.83 -4.12 -10.68
C SER A 116 7.96 -4.09 -9.14
N LEU A 117 7.06 -3.35 -8.46
CA LEU A 117 7.12 -3.16 -7.03
C LEU A 117 6.77 -4.44 -6.27
N ASP A 118 7.49 -4.65 -5.16
CA ASP A 118 7.07 -5.61 -4.16
C ASP A 118 5.73 -5.19 -3.53
N PRO A 119 4.94 -6.14 -3.00
CA PRO A 119 3.61 -5.85 -2.46
C PRO A 119 3.61 -4.78 -1.35
N GLU A 120 4.68 -4.68 -0.56
CA GLU A 120 4.77 -3.74 0.54
C GLU A 120 4.90 -2.31 0.01
N ARG A 121 5.86 -2.07 -0.89
CA ARG A 121 6.06 -0.77 -1.53
C ARG A 121 4.89 -0.36 -2.40
N PHE A 122 4.28 -1.30 -3.13
CA PHE A 122 3.05 -1.03 -3.88
C PHE A 122 1.95 -0.52 -2.95
N THR A 123 1.74 -1.21 -1.82
CA THR A 123 0.71 -0.85 -0.85
C THR A 123 1.00 0.49 -0.17
N ALA A 124 2.26 0.76 0.19
CA ALA A 124 2.68 2.03 0.75
C ALA A 124 2.46 3.19 -0.22
N LEU A 125 2.88 3.01 -1.48
CA LEU A 125 2.65 4.00 -2.54
C LEU A 125 1.15 4.22 -2.76
N TYR A 126 0.34 3.15 -2.66
CA TYR A 126 -1.10 3.25 -2.77
C TYR A 126 -1.70 4.18 -1.71
N PHE A 127 -1.29 4.05 -0.45
CA PHE A 127 -1.77 4.92 0.62
C PHE A 127 -1.19 6.33 0.58
N ALA A 128 0.00 6.51 0.01
CA ALA A 128 0.64 7.82 -0.10
C ALA A 128 0.10 8.67 -1.26
N ARG A 129 -0.56 8.06 -2.26
CA ARG A 129 -0.99 8.73 -3.50
C ARG A 129 -2.49 8.83 -3.63
N ALA A 130 -2.93 9.86 -4.36
CA ALA A 130 -4.28 9.87 -4.89
C ALA A 130 -4.44 8.74 -5.92
N GLU A 131 -5.55 8.00 -5.88
CA GLU A 131 -5.84 6.90 -6.82
C GLU A 131 -5.73 7.31 -8.29
N SER A 132 -5.96 8.59 -8.61
CA SER A 132 -5.82 9.14 -9.97
C SER A 132 -4.37 9.12 -10.46
N GLN A 133 -3.40 9.38 -9.58
CA GLN A 133 -1.97 9.37 -9.90
C GLN A 133 -1.44 7.96 -10.13
N ILE A 134 -1.96 6.98 -9.37
CA ILE A 134 -1.64 5.55 -9.56
C ILE A 134 -2.22 5.04 -10.87
N ARG A 135 -3.48 5.39 -11.18
CA ARG A 135 -4.12 5.05 -12.46
C ARG A 135 -3.41 5.68 -13.65
N GLN A 136 -2.99 6.93 -13.53
CA GLN A 136 -2.21 7.61 -14.57
C GLN A 136 -0.88 6.91 -14.83
N ALA A 137 -0.16 6.51 -13.78
CA ALA A 137 1.05 5.72 -13.90
C ALA A 137 0.74 4.38 -14.61
N ASP A 138 -0.18 3.55 -14.13
CA ASP A 138 -0.45 2.24 -14.75
C ASP A 138 -0.95 2.38 -16.21
N THR A 139 -1.71 3.42 -16.54
CA THR A 139 -2.13 3.72 -17.92
C THR A 139 -0.94 4.03 -18.82
N GLN A 140 0.01 4.84 -18.36
CA GLN A 140 1.25 5.12 -19.10
C GLN A 140 2.10 3.85 -19.31
N ARG A 141 2.14 2.96 -18.31
CA ARG A 141 2.81 1.66 -18.42
C ARG A 141 2.20 0.77 -19.49
N LEU A 142 0.87 0.64 -19.46
CA LEU A 142 0.12 -0.17 -20.42
C LEU A 142 0.27 0.39 -21.84
N GLY A 143 0.28 1.71 -21.99
CA GLY A 143 0.55 2.38 -23.26
C GLY A 143 1.94 2.07 -23.82
N ALA A 144 3.00 2.18 -22.99
CA ALA A 144 4.36 1.85 -23.41
C ALA A 144 4.53 0.37 -23.79
N ARG A 145 3.96 -0.54 -22.99
CA ARG A 145 3.93 -1.98 -23.28
C ARG A 145 3.23 -2.29 -24.60
N ALA A 146 2.04 -1.71 -24.82
CA ALA A 146 1.27 -1.90 -26.05
C ALA A 146 1.99 -1.34 -27.29
N ALA A 147 2.80 -0.29 -27.11
CA ALA A 147 3.59 0.31 -28.17
C ALA A 147 4.94 -0.40 -28.42
N HIS A 148 5.28 -1.46 -27.67
CA HIS A 148 6.65 -2.01 -27.61
C HIS A 148 7.72 -0.94 -27.39
N ALA A 149 7.35 0.16 -26.73
CA ALA A 149 8.22 1.28 -26.45
C ALA A 149 8.84 1.13 -25.06
N GLU A 150 10.05 1.67 -24.90
CA GLU A 150 10.60 1.88 -23.56
C GLU A 150 9.66 2.79 -22.76
N LEU A 151 9.55 2.54 -21.45
CA LEU A 151 8.81 3.43 -20.56
C LEU A 151 9.39 4.85 -20.65
N PRO A 152 8.55 5.90 -20.53
CA PRO A 152 9.05 7.28 -20.61
C PRO A 152 10.21 7.54 -19.63
N ARG A 153 11.20 8.32 -20.06
CA ARG A 153 12.35 8.75 -19.23
C ARG A 153 11.88 9.21 -17.84
N GLY A 154 12.46 8.64 -16.79
CA GLY A 154 12.18 8.98 -15.38
C GLY A 154 11.63 7.83 -14.54
N TRP A 155 11.12 6.77 -15.17
CA TRP A 155 10.59 5.60 -14.47
C TRP A 155 11.72 4.74 -13.88
N PHE A 156 11.85 4.72 -12.55
CA PHE A 156 12.82 3.88 -11.86
C PHE A 156 12.18 2.62 -11.25
N THR A 157 12.94 1.53 -11.30
CA THR A 157 12.69 0.28 -10.57
C THR A 157 13.31 0.43 -9.17
N ALA A 158 12.61 1.06 -8.23
CA ALA A 158 13.15 1.18 -6.87
C ALA A 158 13.12 -0.17 -6.16
N THR A 159 14.22 -0.88 -6.23
CA THR A 159 14.46 -2.08 -5.42
C THR A 159 15.09 -1.72 -4.06
N ARG A 160 15.41 -0.44 -3.80
CA ARG A 160 16.21 0.01 -2.65
C ARG A 160 15.48 0.97 -1.71
N ASP A 161 15.90 0.97 -0.45
CA ASP A 161 15.21 1.62 0.68
C ASP A 161 15.72 3.04 1.01
N SER A 162 16.91 3.44 0.53
CA SER A 162 17.48 4.78 0.84
C SER A 162 17.35 5.77 -0.34
N PRO A 163 17.07 7.06 -0.06
CA PRO A 163 17.00 8.10 -1.10
C PRO A 163 18.28 8.19 -1.92
N ASP A 164 19.43 8.18 -1.26
CA ASP A 164 20.73 8.37 -1.89
C ASP A 164 21.08 7.17 -2.79
N GLU A 165 20.72 5.94 -2.40
CA GLU A 165 20.89 4.76 -3.26
C GLU A 165 19.93 4.76 -4.44
N ALA A 166 18.68 5.20 -4.25
CA ALA A 166 17.73 5.30 -5.35
C ALA A 166 18.12 6.40 -6.35
N VAL A 167 18.66 7.53 -5.86
CA VAL A 167 19.24 8.59 -6.70
C VAL A 167 20.49 8.09 -7.42
N ALA A 168 21.40 7.40 -6.73
CA ALA A 168 22.61 6.84 -7.33
C ALA A 168 22.30 5.77 -8.39
N ASP A 169 21.35 4.86 -8.12
CA ASP A 169 20.88 3.86 -9.09
C ASP A 169 20.21 4.54 -10.29
N TYR A 170 19.45 5.63 -10.07
CA TYR A 170 18.87 6.42 -11.16
C TYR A 170 19.94 7.12 -11.99
N GLU A 171 20.92 7.78 -11.37
CA GLU A 171 22.04 8.41 -12.06
C GLU A 171 22.85 7.39 -12.87
N GLN A 172 23.11 6.21 -12.30
CA GLN A 172 23.74 5.09 -13.01
C GLN A 172 22.90 4.59 -14.17
N HIS A 173 21.58 4.47 -14.02
CA HIS A 173 20.68 4.07 -15.08
C HIS A 173 20.63 5.09 -16.23
N ILE A 174 20.55 6.39 -15.90
CA ILE A 174 20.62 7.48 -16.88
C ILE A 174 21.98 7.47 -17.61
N ALA A 175 23.07 7.28 -16.89
CA ALA A 175 24.40 7.15 -17.48
C ALA A 175 24.48 5.94 -18.42
N ALA A 176 23.92 4.79 -18.02
CA ALA A 176 23.88 3.58 -18.84
C ALA A 176 23.07 3.77 -20.13
N ILE A 177 21.90 4.44 -20.07
CA ILE A 177 21.09 4.78 -21.25
C ILE A 177 21.85 5.74 -22.17
N ALA A 178 22.50 6.77 -21.61
CA ALA A 178 23.29 7.71 -22.37
C ALA A 178 24.45 7.01 -23.10
N SER A 179 25.14 6.09 -22.41
CA SER A 179 26.20 5.25 -23.00
C SER A 179 25.68 4.22 -24.02
N ALA A 180 24.46 3.72 -23.87
CA ALA A 180 23.84 2.82 -24.87
C ALA A 180 23.48 3.60 -26.15
N HIS A 181 22.94 4.81 -26.03
CA HIS A 181 22.64 5.68 -27.16
C HIS A 181 23.91 6.11 -27.91
N ALA A 182 24.97 6.47 -27.20
CA ALA A 182 26.25 6.81 -27.81
C ALA A 182 26.84 5.65 -28.64
N ARG A 183 26.52 4.39 -28.29
CA ARG A 183 26.95 3.19 -29.00
C ARG A 183 26.03 2.78 -30.15
N ALA A 184 24.75 3.15 -30.10
CA ALA A 184 23.78 2.85 -31.15
C ALA A 184 23.77 3.91 -32.28
N GLY A 185 24.32 5.11 -32.02
CA GLY A 185 24.50 6.19 -33.00
C GLY A 185 25.90 6.26 -33.62
N ALA A 186 26.77 5.30 -33.34
CA ALA A 186 28.11 5.12 -33.93
C ALA A 186 28.11 3.90 -34.85
#